data_AF-A0A7K4CXI5-F1
#
_entry.id   AF-A0A7K4CXI5-F1
#
_cell.length_a   1.000
_cell.length_b   1.000
_cell.length_c   1.000
_cell.angle_alpha   90.00
_cell.angle_beta   90.00
_cell.angle_gamma   90.00
#
_symmetry.space_group_name_H-M   'P 1'
#
loop_
_entity.id
_entity.type
_entity.pdbx_description
1 polymer ?
#
loop_
_entity_poly.entity_id
_entity_poly.type
_entity_poly.pdbx_seq_one_letter_code
_entity_poly.pdbx_strand_id
1 'polypeptide(L)'
;MSNSTGMFGKYLRKEHGFWRLKADSSQVCYCKHSAKFGGIYAYIEPGTPGVRIVANGFTQYFTDFTKLSMYLDRIEQTAERNHNGLVSALYRSANSRMLRTMAL
;
A
#
# COMPACT_ATOMS: atom_id res chain seq x y z
N MET A 1 -14.86 25.94 -7.32
CA MET A 1 -13.51 25.44 -6.94
C MET A 1 -13.67 24.04 -6.40
N SER A 2 -13.04 23.05 -7.03
CA SER A 2 -13.39 21.63 -6.86
C SER A 2 -13.03 21.10 -5.48
N ASN A 3 -14.03 20.58 -4.75
CA ASN A 3 -13.95 20.04 -3.39
C ASN A 3 -13.26 18.67 -3.31
N SER A 4 -12.78 18.13 -4.44
CA SER A 4 -12.28 16.76 -4.59
C SER A 4 -11.05 16.48 -3.71
N THR A 5 -10.18 17.47 -3.51
CA THR A 5 -8.98 17.34 -2.66
C THR A 5 -9.34 17.06 -1.20
N GLY A 6 -10.45 17.63 -0.73
CA GLY A 6 -10.96 17.40 0.63
C GLY A 6 -11.51 15.99 0.83
N MET A 7 -12.21 15.44 -0.17
CA MET A 7 -12.86 14.13 -0.06
C MET A 7 -11.87 12.97 -0.08
N PHE A 8 -11.00 12.88 -1.10
CA PHE A 8 -9.97 11.83 -1.17
C PHE A 8 -8.96 11.95 -0.02
N GLY A 9 -8.57 13.18 0.34
CA GLY A 9 -7.65 13.41 1.45
C GLY A 9 -8.24 13.05 2.82
N LYS A 10 -9.56 13.13 3.01
CA LYS A 10 -10.24 12.67 4.23
C LYS A 10 -10.37 11.15 4.25
N TYR A 11 -10.75 10.56 3.11
CA TYR A 11 -10.87 9.11 2.93
C TYR A 11 -9.55 8.39 3.23
N LEU A 12 -8.44 8.80 2.59
CA LEU A 12 -7.13 8.19 2.78
C LEU A 12 -6.64 8.24 4.22
N ARG A 13 -6.88 9.35 4.92
CA ARG A 13 -6.48 9.52 6.33
C ARG A 13 -7.34 8.70 7.28
N LYS A 14 -8.66 8.81 7.14
CA LYS A 14 -9.61 8.26 8.12
C LYS A 14 -9.77 6.75 7.97
N GLU A 15 -9.85 6.25 6.75
CA GLU A 15 -10.20 4.85 6.48
C GLU A 15 -8.96 3.98 6.25
N HIS A 16 -7.92 4.54 5.63
CA HIS A 16 -6.75 3.76 5.21
C HIS A 16 -5.45 4.13 5.94
N GLY A 17 -5.49 5.06 6.90
CA GLY A 17 -4.36 5.37 7.78
C GLY A 17 -3.16 6.05 7.09
N PHE A 18 -3.38 6.75 5.98
CA PHE A 18 -2.32 7.50 5.32
C PHE A 18 -1.90 8.74 6.11
N TRP A 19 -0.61 9.06 6.08
CA TRP A 19 -0.02 10.28 6.61
C TRP A 19 0.08 11.33 5.51
N ARG A 20 -0.31 12.57 5.79
CA ARG A 20 -0.15 13.68 4.83
C ARG A 20 1.33 14.11 4.83
N LEU A 21 1.96 14.07 3.67
CA LEU A 21 3.28 14.65 3.45
C LEU A 21 3.15 16.13 3.06
N LYS A 22 4.21 16.92 3.27
CA LYS A 22 4.23 18.34 2.88
C LYS A 22 3.84 18.46 1.41
N ALA A 23 2.81 19.25 1.16
CA ALA A 23 2.36 19.56 -0.17
C ALA A 23 3.35 20.54 -0.78
N ASP A 24 3.92 20.19 -1.93
CA ASP A 24 4.48 21.22 -2.79
C ASP A 24 3.31 22.01 -3.39
N SER A 25 3.55 23.25 -3.82
CA SER A 25 2.54 24.22 -4.28
C SER A 25 1.53 23.68 -5.30
N SER A 26 1.86 22.57 -5.96
CA SER A 26 1.08 21.96 -7.04
C SER A 26 0.33 20.68 -6.66
N GLN A 27 0.67 19.98 -5.57
CA GLN A 27 0.13 18.63 -5.29
C GLN A 27 0.10 18.31 -3.79
N VAL A 28 -0.98 17.66 -3.33
CA VAL A 28 -1.02 17.10 -1.98
C VAL A 28 -0.61 15.64 -2.02
N CYS A 29 0.44 15.28 -1.28
CA CYS A 29 0.92 13.91 -1.16
C CYS A 29 0.51 13.29 0.17
N TYR A 30 0.15 12.02 0.14
CA TYR A 30 -0.13 11.18 1.29
C TYR A 30 0.72 9.91 1.19
N CYS A 31 1.26 9.41 2.29
CA CYS A 31 2.01 8.16 2.32
C CYS A 31 1.50 7.19 3.37
N LYS A 32 1.57 5.91 3.07
CA LYS A 32 1.37 4.82 4.02
C LYS A 32 2.56 3.88 3.91
N HIS A 33 3.28 3.68 5.00
CA HIS A 33 4.42 2.78 5.04
C HIS A 33 4.06 1.54 5.86
N SER A 34 4.32 0.36 5.31
CA SER A 34 4.27 -0.91 6.02
C SER A 34 5.52 -1.73 5.72
N ALA A 35 6.01 -2.47 6.73
CA ALA A 35 7.13 -3.39 6.56
C ALA A 35 6.83 -4.51 5.52
N LYS A 36 5.55 -4.81 5.24
CA LYS A 36 5.15 -5.90 4.34
C LYS A 36 5.14 -5.51 2.86
N PHE A 37 4.84 -4.26 2.53
CA PHE A 37 4.67 -3.79 1.14
C PHE A 37 5.46 -2.53 0.81
N GLY A 38 6.27 -2.02 1.73
CA GLY A 38 6.98 -0.75 1.57
C GLY A 38 6.04 0.45 1.67
N GLY A 39 6.33 1.50 0.89
CA GLY A 39 5.59 2.76 0.87
C GLY A 39 4.55 2.81 -0.26
N ILE A 40 3.30 3.07 0.09
CA ILE A 40 2.24 3.48 -0.85
C ILE A 40 2.14 5.00 -0.80
N TYR A 41 2.23 5.65 -1.95
CA TYR A 41 2.12 7.10 -2.09
C TYR A 41 0.85 7.43 -2.85
N ALA A 42 0.13 8.45 -2.41
CA ALA A 42 -1.10 8.93 -3.00
C ALA A 42 -0.98 10.43 -3.27
N TYR A 43 -1.14 10.82 -4.53
CA TYR A 43 -1.03 12.20 -4.99
C TYR A 43 -2.39 12.70 -5.43
N ILE A 44 -2.80 13.84 -4.88
CA ILE A 44 -4.04 14.52 -5.24
C ILE A 44 -3.67 15.88 -5.80
N GLU A 45 -4.02 16.10 -7.06
CA GLU A 45 -3.78 17.35 -7.78
C GLU A 45 -4.98 18.28 -7.61
N PRO A 46 -4.77 19.57 -7.31
CA PRO A 46 -5.83 20.55 -7.25
C PRO A 46 -6.39 20.79 -8.67
N GLY A 47 -7.71 20.72 -8.81
CA GLY A 47 -8.41 20.93 -10.09
C GLY A 47 -8.69 19.65 -10.89
N THR A 48 -7.96 18.56 -10.63
CA THR A 48 -8.21 17.26 -11.27
C THR A 48 -8.94 16.31 -10.30
N PRO A 49 -10.14 15.81 -10.64
CA PRO A 49 -10.89 14.91 -9.76
C PRO A 49 -10.28 13.51 -9.75
N GLY A 50 -9.62 13.13 -8.66
CA GLY A 50 -9.15 11.78 -8.43
C GLY A 50 -7.88 11.72 -7.59
N VAL A 51 -7.30 10.53 -7.51
CA VAL A 51 -6.05 10.25 -6.81
C VAL A 51 -5.14 9.35 -7.64
N ARG A 52 -3.87 9.71 -7.69
CA ARG A 52 -2.81 8.90 -8.30
C ARG A 52 -2.10 8.12 -7.21
N ILE A 53 -2.17 6.80 -7.27
CA ILE A 53 -1.48 5.89 -6.34
C ILE A 53 -0.20 5.38 -6.98
N VAL A 54 0.89 5.43 -6.23
CA VAL A 54 2.20 4.85 -6.59
C VAL A 54 2.56 3.83 -5.53
N ALA A 55 2.73 2.57 -5.95
CA ALA A 55 3.11 1.46 -5.08
C ALA A 55 3.96 0.46 -5.87
N ASN A 56 5.08 0.01 -5.29
CA ASN A 56 5.96 -1.01 -5.88
C ASN A 56 6.36 -0.76 -7.35
N GLY A 57 6.63 0.50 -7.71
CA GLY A 57 7.01 0.90 -9.08
C GLY A 57 5.85 1.02 -10.06
N PHE A 58 4.61 0.67 -9.66
CA PHE A 58 3.41 0.85 -10.47
C PHE A 58 2.68 2.13 -10.08
N THR A 59 2.16 2.82 -11.09
CA THR A 59 1.34 4.02 -10.92
C THR A 59 -0.04 3.75 -11.49
N GLN A 60 -1.08 4.05 -10.72
CA GLN A 60 -2.46 3.92 -11.17
C GLN A 60 -3.31 5.10 -10.70
N TYR A 61 -4.20 5.55 -11.58
CA TYR A 61 -5.10 6.68 -11.31
C TYR A 61 -6.51 6.18 -11.01
N PHE A 62 -7.15 6.78 -10.01
CA PHE A 62 -8.49 6.43 -9.57
C PHE A 62 -9.36 7.68 -9.43
N THR A 63 -10.54 7.64 -10.04
CA THR A 63 -11.60 8.64 -9.87
C THR A 63 -12.73 8.16 -8.97
N ASP A 64 -12.77 6.85 -8.68
CA ASP A 64 -13.83 6.17 -7.95
C ASP A 64 -13.29 5.58 -6.64
N PHE A 65 -14.02 5.80 -5.54
CA PHE A 65 -13.63 5.34 -4.20
C PHE A 65 -13.67 3.82 -4.03
N THR A 66 -14.64 3.15 -4.66
CA THR A 66 -14.79 1.70 -4.58
C THR A 66 -13.60 1.01 -5.24
N LYS A 67 -13.22 1.46 -6.44
CA LYS A 67 -12.06 0.91 -7.16
C LYS A 67 -10.76 1.16 -6.42
N LEU A 68 -10.62 2.34 -5.80
CA LEU A 68 -9.48 2.67 -4.95
C LEU A 68 -9.40 1.74 -3.73
N SER A 69 -10.51 1.55 -3.00
CA SER A 69 -10.54 0.67 -1.83
C SER A 69 -10.14 -0.76 -2.19
N MET A 70 -10.77 -1.32 -3.23
CA MET A 70 -10.46 -2.68 -3.69
C MET A 70 -8.99 -2.85 -4.10
N TYR A 71 -8.38 -1.80 -4.67
CA TYR A 71 -6.97 -1.80 -5.03
C TYR A 71 -6.06 -1.79 -3.80
N LEU A 72 -6.35 -0.94 -2.82
CA LEU A 72 -5.60 -0.88 -1.56
C LEU A 72 -5.71 -2.20 -0.77
N ASP A 73 -6.91 -2.76 -0.66
CA ASP A 73 -7.14 -4.05 0.00
C ASP A 73 -6.37 -5.17 -0.69
N ARG A 74 -6.31 -5.16 -2.04
CA ARG A 74 -5.53 -6.13 -2.81
C ARG A 74 -4.03 -6.01 -2.55
N ILE A 75 -3.50 -4.79 -2.43
CA ILE A 75 -2.09 -4.57 -2.09
C ILE A 75 -1.80 -5.18 -0.72
N GLU A 76 -2.65 -4.92 0.27
CA GLU A 76 -2.47 -5.43 1.64
C GLU A 76 -2.55 -6.96 1.68
N GLN A 77 -3.56 -7.56 1.05
CA GLN A 77 -3.71 -9.02 0.98
C GLN A 77 -2.53 -9.69 0.27
N THR A 78 -2.02 -9.09 -0.81
CA THR A 78 -0.86 -9.63 -1.54
C THR A 78 0.39 -9.58 -0.67
N ALA A 79 0.57 -8.50 0.09
CA ALA A 79 1.67 -8.36 1.04
C ALA A 79 1.62 -9.42 2.15
N GLU A 80 0.43 -9.71 2.67
CA GLU A 80 0.23 -10.76 3.68
C GLU A 80 0.54 -12.16 3.15
N ARG A 81 0.09 -12.48 1.94
CA ARG A 81 0.40 -13.76 1.30
C ARG A 81 1.90 -13.96 1.09
N ASN A 82 2.60 -12.93 0.64
CA ASN A 82 4.05 -13.01 0.42
C ASN A 82 4.83 -13.17 1.74
N HIS A 83 4.44 -12.46 2.79
CA HIS A 83 5.04 -12.62 4.12
C HIS A 83 4.83 -14.04 4.65
N ASN A 84 3.62 -14.59 4.53
CA ASN A 84 3.33 -15.96 4.97
C ASN A 84 4.04 -17.01 4.09
N GLY A 85 4.21 -16.75 2.79
CA GLY A 85 4.95 -17.58 1.85
C GLY A 85 6.45 -17.66 2.18
N LEU A 86 7.08 -16.52 2.48
CA LEU A 86 8.50 -16.49 2.90
C LEU A 86 8.71 -17.17 4.25
N VAL A 87 7.87 -16.88 5.24
CA VAL A 87 7.95 -17.53 6.56
C VAL A 87 7.78 -19.04 6.42
N SER A 88 6.78 -19.50 5.66
CA SER A 88 6.57 -20.94 5.46
C SER A 88 7.70 -21.62 4.68
N ALA A 89 8.30 -20.95 3.70
CA ALA A 89 9.49 -21.44 2.99
C ALA A 89 10.72 -21.54 3.91
N LEU A 90 10.93 -20.55 4.78
CA LEU A 90 12.00 -20.55 5.78
C LEU A 90 11.81 -21.65 6.83
N TYR A 91 10.57 -21.85 7.32
CA TYR A 91 10.24 -22.93 8.25
C TYR A 91 10.48 -24.33 7.65
N ARG A 92 10.10 -24.54 6.38
CA ARG A 92 10.38 -25.81 5.67
C ARG A 92 11.89 -26.06 5.55
N SER A 93 12.66 -25.02 5.20
CA SER A 93 14.12 -25.08 5.12
C SER A 93 14.76 -25.43 6.48
N ALA A 94 14.35 -24.74 7.56
CA ALA A 94 14.89 -24.95 8.90
C ALA A 94 14.59 -26.37 9.42
N ASN A 95 13.35 -26.83 9.29
CA ASN A 95 12.97 -28.19 9.69
C ASN A 95 13.70 -29.26 8.85
N SER A 96 13.93 -29.01 7.56
CA SER A 96 14.69 -29.94 6.71
C SER A 96 16.17 -30.06 7.11
N ARG A 97 16.76 -29.04 7.74
CA ARG A 97 18.12 -29.11 8.30
C ARG A 97 18.11 -29.86 9.63
N MET A 98 17.17 -29.54 10.51
CA MET A 98 17.04 -30.19 11.82
C MET A 98 16.83 -31.71 11.68
N LEU A 99 15.98 -32.14 10.73
CA LEU A 99 15.76 -33.56 10.44
C LEU A 99 17.00 -34.26 9.86
N ARG A 100 17.85 -33.56 9.10
CA ARG A 100 19.11 -34.13 8.60
C ARG A 100 20.16 -34.28 9.70
N THR A 101 20.20 -33.35 10.65
CA THR A 101 21.13 -33.42 11.79
C THR A 101 20.74 -34.51 12.78
N MET A 102 19.45 -34.84 12.90
CA MET A 102 18.95 -35.92 13.77
C MET A 102 19.03 -37.32 13.13
N ALA A 103 19.37 -37.41 11.84
CA ALA A 103 19.52 -38.67 11.10
C ALA A 103 20.98 -39.14 10.98
N LEU A 104 21.91 -38.50 11.71
CA LEU A 104 23.31 -38.86 11.91
C LEU A 104 23.54 -39.13 13.40
#